data_AF-A0A6M0L0L2-F1
#
_entry.id   AF-A0A6M0L0L2-F1
#
_cell.length_a   1.000
_cell.length_b   1.000
_cell.length_c   1.000
_cell.angle_alpha   90.00
_cell.angle_beta   90.00
_cell.angle_gamma   90.00
#
_symmetry.space_group_name_H-M   'P 1'
#
loop_
_entity.id
_entity.type
_entity.pdbx_description
1 polymer ?
#
loop_
_entity_poly.entity_id
_entity_poly.type
_entity_poly.pdbx_seq_one_letter_code
_entity_poly.pdbx_strand_id
1 'polypeptide(L)'
;MNSLCQRRDKKHIKTYKNIKKRCKKDEQCRAKRLIELLLGENANGKVAFIFDNLESVQNPTDKKVEDETIKIWIEVLDTFDDVVLLITSRWLVSDCHHKIQLGKPSWSDFLHYISLQNIDFSDKRIIKEVYDTLGGNYRGAEYFISAVKKMPNHTEEENFLKELSTAKRDIQVNMAIEKILSFRSPQEIELLHRLSVYLVPVPKEGVRKISRDLPKDSIEILVSFSLVTKSTNDEYIVNEYQISPLVLDFIRKDIELSDELKVWASDYQVYLLEQERDTLHQAFIAHKALKFANRIAEADRLALDRITGELNRAGRYKTLLKDWLPDIAKSEDEKTRVDALYEIGSSHYSLADYRKALRYYKQSLKIAEEIEDKVIVSATLVHIGQIYQSRGDLDKALAYFQQSLKIAEEIEYKATVSAALSYIGLIYESRGDLDKALAYFEQSLKITEEIENKAIEERVLVYIGRIYKLRGDLDKALAYFEQSLKIVEEIGDKLGGGTVLASIGTIYQSRGDLDKALAYYEQSLKIAEEISNVAGSSYALLNIGTILLDKNNQQKAKEAWVKAYLIAKKIDLSEILDYLEN
;
A
#
# COMPACT_ATOMS: atom_id res chain seq x y z
N MET A 1 5.86 1.29 20.36
CA MET A 1 5.99 2.07 19.10
C MET A 1 4.80 1.92 18.13
N ASN A 2 3.77 1.11 18.43
CA ASN A 2 2.61 0.86 17.56
C ASN A 2 1.55 1.97 17.45
N SER A 3 1.64 3.08 18.20
CA SER A 3 0.60 4.13 18.21
C SER A 3 0.86 5.30 17.25
N LEU A 4 2.07 5.45 16.71
CA LEU A 4 2.43 6.52 15.77
C LEU A 4 2.18 6.12 14.30
N CYS A 5 2.28 4.83 13.94
CA CYS A 5 1.92 4.35 12.59
C CYS A 5 0.39 4.36 12.36
N GLN A 6 -0.41 3.87 13.32
CA GLN A 6 -1.86 3.73 13.14
C GLN A 6 -2.62 5.08 12.99
N ARG A 7 -2.12 6.17 13.60
CA ARG A 7 -2.73 7.51 13.47
C ARG A 7 -2.41 8.21 12.14
N ARG A 8 -1.26 7.91 11.51
CA ARG A 8 -0.92 8.43 10.18
C ARG A 8 -1.66 7.69 9.07
N ASP A 9 -1.95 6.40 9.22
CA ASP A 9 -2.61 5.58 8.20
C ASP A 9 -4.05 5.99 7.86
N LYS A 10 -4.89 6.34 8.85
CA LYS A 10 -6.34 6.55 8.60
C LYS A 10 -6.65 7.83 7.79
N LYS A 11 -5.88 8.90 7.97
CA LYS A 11 -6.00 10.15 7.19
C LYS A 11 -5.55 9.93 5.74
N HIS A 12 -4.45 9.21 5.54
CA HIS A 12 -3.92 8.86 4.21
C HIS A 12 -4.85 7.93 3.43
N ILE A 13 -5.34 6.86 4.06
CA ILE A 13 -6.29 5.90 3.46
C ILE A 13 -7.57 6.61 2.97
N LYS A 14 -8.10 7.53 3.78
CA LYS A 14 -9.31 8.28 3.46
C LYS A 14 -9.10 9.29 2.33
N THR A 15 -7.97 9.97 2.35
CA THR A 15 -7.62 10.94 1.30
C THR A 15 -7.34 10.23 -0.03
N TYR A 16 -6.67 9.08 0.01
CA TYR A 16 -6.46 8.20 -1.13
C TYR A 16 -7.80 7.67 -1.71
N LYS A 17 -8.75 7.27 -0.86
CA LYS A 17 -10.11 6.88 -1.28
C LYS A 17 -10.85 8.03 -1.99
N ASN A 18 -10.69 9.27 -1.52
CA ASN A 18 -11.29 10.45 -2.14
C ASN A 18 -10.67 10.80 -3.50
N ILE A 19 -9.35 10.70 -3.62
CA ILE A 19 -8.62 10.81 -4.89
C ILE A 19 -9.15 9.79 -5.88
N LYS A 20 -9.23 8.52 -5.44
CA LYS A 20 -9.74 7.44 -6.26
C LYS A 20 -11.21 7.61 -6.66
N LYS A 21 -12.04 8.25 -5.82
CA LYS A 21 -13.45 8.53 -6.11
C LYS A 21 -13.63 9.69 -7.11
N ARG A 22 -12.82 10.74 -6.99
CA ARG A 22 -12.85 11.90 -7.91
C ARG A 22 -12.19 11.60 -9.26
N CYS A 23 -11.17 10.74 -9.28
CA CYS A 23 -10.37 10.43 -10.46
C CYS A 23 -10.57 8.97 -10.90
N LYS A 24 -11.80 8.45 -10.84
CA LYS A 24 -12.17 7.00 -10.91
C LYS A 24 -11.58 6.20 -12.08
N LYS A 25 -11.12 6.87 -13.14
CA LYS A 25 -10.46 6.28 -14.31
C LYS A 25 -9.30 7.13 -14.86
N ASP A 26 -9.01 8.28 -14.24
CA ASP A 26 -7.98 9.19 -14.70
C ASP A 26 -6.77 9.06 -13.77
N GLU A 27 -5.73 8.39 -14.23
CA GLU A 27 -4.49 8.23 -13.47
C GLU A 27 -3.76 9.59 -13.30
N GLN A 28 -3.94 10.51 -14.24
CA GLN A 28 -3.30 11.82 -14.22
C GLN A 28 -3.84 12.66 -13.06
N CYS A 29 -5.16 12.73 -12.95
CA CYS A 29 -5.85 13.33 -11.81
C CYS A 29 -5.44 12.67 -10.47
N ARG A 30 -5.21 11.35 -10.46
CA ARG A 30 -4.80 10.65 -9.23
C ARG A 30 -3.39 11.01 -8.80
N ALA A 31 -2.43 10.89 -9.70
CA ALA A 31 -1.05 11.28 -9.46
C ALA A 31 -1.00 12.73 -8.97
N LYS A 32 -1.72 13.63 -9.64
CA LYS A 32 -1.71 15.07 -9.33
C LYS A 32 -2.14 15.33 -7.90
N ARG A 33 -3.25 14.71 -7.51
CA ARG A 33 -3.81 14.92 -6.18
C ARG A 33 -2.99 14.23 -5.08
N LEU A 34 -2.31 13.12 -5.39
CA LEU A 34 -1.39 12.49 -4.44
C LEU A 34 -0.18 13.38 -4.16
N ILE A 35 0.37 13.99 -5.20
CA ILE A 35 1.49 14.93 -5.09
C ILE A 35 1.09 16.17 -4.29
N GLU A 36 -0.07 16.78 -4.58
CA GLU A 36 -0.59 17.92 -3.81
C GLU A 36 -0.70 17.61 -2.30
N LEU A 37 -1.04 16.37 -1.95
CA LEU A 37 -1.12 15.96 -0.55
C LEU A 37 0.26 15.80 0.08
N LEU A 38 1.19 15.15 -0.62
CA LEU A 38 2.55 14.97 -0.14
C LEU A 38 3.24 16.33 0.09
N LEU A 39 3.03 17.28 -0.83
CA LEU A 39 3.51 18.66 -0.67
C LEU A 39 2.84 19.35 0.52
N GLY A 40 1.53 19.16 0.71
CA GLY A 40 0.78 19.73 1.83
C GLY A 40 1.10 19.13 3.20
N GLU A 41 1.65 17.91 3.27
CA GLU A 41 2.13 17.31 4.52
C GLU A 41 3.56 17.68 4.86
N ASN A 42 4.36 18.12 3.88
CA ASN A 42 5.73 18.53 4.10
C ASN A 42 5.79 20.00 4.51
N ALA A 43 6.29 20.29 5.71
CA ALA A 43 6.36 21.65 6.25
C ALA A 43 7.19 22.62 5.36
N ASN A 44 8.13 22.09 4.58
CA ASN A 44 8.98 22.86 3.67
C ASN A 44 8.40 22.96 2.24
N GLY A 45 7.24 22.35 1.98
CA GLY A 45 6.52 22.43 0.72
C GLY A 45 7.17 21.72 -0.48
N LYS A 46 8.37 21.14 -0.35
CA LYS A 46 9.09 20.49 -1.46
C LYS A 46 9.22 18.99 -1.28
N VAL A 47 9.05 18.21 -2.36
CA VAL A 47 9.17 16.74 -2.33
C VAL A 47 10.04 16.28 -3.48
N ALA A 48 10.97 15.35 -3.20
CA ALA A 48 11.76 14.70 -4.23
C ALA A 48 11.18 13.31 -4.54
N PHE A 49 10.94 13.04 -5.82
CA PHE A 49 10.62 11.71 -6.32
C PHE A 49 11.81 11.17 -7.09
N ILE A 50 12.22 9.95 -6.76
CA ILE A 50 13.35 9.29 -7.42
C ILE A 50 12.82 8.03 -8.09
N PHE A 51 12.86 8.00 -9.42
CA PHE A 51 12.67 6.80 -10.20
C PHE A 51 14.04 6.29 -10.64
N ASP A 52 14.57 5.35 -9.86
CA ASP A 52 15.84 4.72 -10.15
C ASP A 52 15.64 3.52 -11.08
N ASN A 53 16.53 3.33 -12.06
CA ASN A 53 16.54 2.21 -13.00
C ASN A 53 15.26 2.12 -13.87
N LEU A 54 14.85 3.25 -14.45
CA LEU A 54 13.63 3.33 -15.27
C LEU A 54 13.73 2.46 -16.54
N GLU A 55 14.93 2.05 -16.97
CA GLU A 55 15.08 1.12 -18.10
C GLU A 55 14.37 -0.22 -17.88
N SER A 56 14.10 -0.60 -16.63
CA SER A 56 13.33 -1.80 -16.28
C SER A 56 11.89 -1.81 -16.82
N VAL A 57 11.36 -0.64 -17.18
CA VAL A 57 10.02 -0.45 -17.77
C VAL A 57 10.08 0.19 -19.15
N GLN A 58 11.26 0.27 -19.77
CA GLN A 58 11.43 0.76 -21.14
C GLN A 58 11.59 -0.39 -22.12
N ASN A 59 11.02 -0.25 -23.31
CA ASN A 59 11.24 -1.19 -24.41
C ASN A 59 12.73 -1.09 -24.84
N PRO A 60 13.49 -2.20 -24.87
CA PRO A 60 14.90 -2.14 -25.25
C PRO A 60 15.18 -1.70 -26.71
N THR A 61 14.19 -1.82 -27.59
CA THR A 61 14.30 -1.52 -29.01
C THR A 61 14.05 -0.04 -29.29
N ASP A 62 12.91 0.49 -28.84
CA ASP A 62 12.54 1.88 -29.10
C ASP A 62 12.81 2.84 -27.92
N LYS A 63 13.22 2.29 -26.77
CA LYS A 63 13.62 2.99 -25.54
C LYS A 63 12.50 3.80 -24.89
N LYS A 64 11.25 3.62 -25.30
CA LYS A 64 10.10 4.28 -24.68
C LYS A 64 9.69 3.54 -23.43
N VAL A 65 9.20 4.28 -22.43
CA VAL A 65 8.53 3.68 -21.28
C VAL A 65 7.31 2.92 -21.80
N GLU A 66 7.07 1.69 -21.37
CA GLU A 66 5.89 0.91 -21.78
C GLU A 66 4.78 0.98 -20.73
N ASP A 67 5.13 1.18 -19.46
CA ASP A 67 4.16 1.31 -18.38
C ASP A 67 3.45 2.66 -18.44
N GLU A 68 2.19 2.63 -18.88
CA GLU A 68 1.32 3.80 -18.98
C GLU A 68 1.08 4.50 -17.63
N THR A 69 1.11 3.78 -16.52
CA THR A 69 0.99 4.42 -15.19
C THR A 69 2.22 5.26 -14.92
N ILE A 70 3.42 4.69 -15.12
CA ILE A 70 4.67 5.40 -14.89
C ILE A 70 4.80 6.63 -15.80
N LYS A 71 4.41 6.53 -17.08
CA LYS A 71 4.36 7.70 -17.98
C LYS A 71 3.52 8.83 -17.40
N ILE A 72 2.28 8.52 -17.02
CA ILE A 72 1.34 9.49 -16.46
C ILE A 72 1.91 10.12 -15.18
N TRP A 73 2.56 9.32 -14.33
CA TRP A 73 3.20 9.85 -13.12
C TRP A 73 4.37 10.78 -13.43
N ILE A 74 5.24 10.45 -14.39
CA ILE A 74 6.33 11.32 -14.84
C ILE A 74 5.75 12.64 -15.36
N GLU A 75 4.78 12.58 -16.28
CA GLU A 75 4.13 13.77 -16.86
C GLU A 75 3.52 14.67 -15.78
N VAL A 76 2.86 14.09 -14.78
CA VAL A 76 2.23 14.87 -13.72
C VAL A 76 3.25 15.47 -12.77
N LEU A 77 4.27 14.72 -12.35
CA LEU A 77 5.31 15.21 -11.46
C LEU A 77 6.04 16.41 -12.05
N ASP A 78 6.22 16.42 -13.38
CA ASP A 78 6.83 17.53 -14.14
C ASP A 78 5.96 18.82 -14.15
N THR A 79 4.69 18.75 -13.73
CA THR A 79 3.79 19.93 -13.65
C THR A 79 3.86 20.69 -12.32
N PHE A 80 4.64 20.23 -11.34
CA PHE A 80 4.72 20.85 -10.02
C PHE A 80 6.08 21.53 -9.77
N ASP A 81 6.06 22.85 -9.59
CA ASP A 81 7.28 23.63 -9.31
C ASP A 81 8.00 23.21 -8.00
N ASP A 82 7.23 22.72 -7.03
CA ASP A 82 7.74 22.30 -5.72
C ASP A 82 8.15 20.81 -5.67
N VAL A 83 8.06 20.11 -6.80
CA VAL A 83 8.51 18.72 -6.94
C VAL A 83 9.85 18.68 -7.65
N VAL A 84 10.78 17.90 -7.10
CA VAL A 84 12.01 17.53 -7.79
C VAL A 84 11.87 16.08 -8.26
N LEU A 85 11.69 15.88 -9.56
CA LEU A 85 11.71 14.55 -10.16
C LEU A 85 13.13 14.22 -10.63
N LEU A 86 13.73 13.18 -10.04
CA LEU A 86 14.98 12.59 -10.48
C LEU A 86 14.69 11.23 -11.10
N ILE A 87 15.11 11.06 -12.34
CA ILE A 87 15.00 9.79 -13.05
C ILE A 87 16.41 9.34 -13.43
N THR A 88 16.77 8.13 -13.07
CA THR A 88 17.95 7.47 -13.63
C THR A 88 17.48 6.45 -14.67
N SER A 89 18.15 6.45 -15.83
CA SER A 89 17.92 5.44 -16.84
C SER A 89 19.14 5.24 -17.72
N ARG A 90 19.33 4.01 -18.19
CA ARG A 90 20.25 3.67 -19.28
C ARG A 90 19.92 4.39 -20.59
N TRP A 91 18.65 4.70 -20.84
CA TRP A 91 18.19 5.34 -22.07
C TRP A 91 17.48 6.66 -21.81
N LEU A 92 17.68 7.61 -22.71
CA LEU A 92 17.10 8.95 -22.61
C LEU A 92 15.57 8.89 -22.63
N VAL A 93 14.93 9.43 -21.61
CA VAL A 93 13.47 9.54 -21.52
C VAL A 93 13.03 10.72 -22.40
N SER A 94 12.15 10.46 -23.36
CA SER A 94 11.73 11.48 -24.35
C SER A 94 10.98 12.65 -23.71
N ASP A 95 10.27 12.40 -22.61
CA ASP A 95 9.19 13.27 -22.13
C ASP A 95 9.58 14.19 -20.95
N CYS A 96 10.88 14.30 -20.62
CA CYS A 96 11.35 15.16 -19.52
C CYS A 96 11.99 16.47 -20.02
N HIS A 97 11.70 17.60 -19.36
CA HIS A 97 12.23 18.92 -19.73
C HIS A 97 13.75 19.06 -19.57
N HIS A 98 14.31 18.51 -18.48
CA HIS A 98 15.74 18.63 -18.16
C HIS A 98 16.42 17.26 -18.29
N LYS A 99 17.32 17.14 -19.26
CA LYS A 99 18.01 15.89 -19.56
C LYS A 99 19.49 16.06 -19.33
N ILE A 100 20.01 15.36 -18.35
CA ILE A 100 21.44 15.35 -18.05
C ILE A 100 21.98 14.02 -18.54
N GLN A 101 22.59 14.03 -19.71
CA GLN A 101 23.43 12.90 -20.10
C GLN A 101 24.71 12.98 -19.28
N LEU A 102 24.95 11.98 -18.42
CA LEU A 102 26.19 11.89 -17.67
C LEU A 102 27.35 11.73 -18.66
N GLY A 103 28.14 12.80 -18.80
CA GLY A 103 29.31 12.84 -19.69
C GLY A 103 30.55 12.23 -19.04
N LYS A 104 31.66 12.25 -19.79
CA LYS A 104 32.99 11.89 -19.25
C LYS A 104 33.33 12.87 -18.12
N PRO A 105 33.55 12.41 -16.87
CA PRO A 105 33.90 13.30 -15.77
C PRO A 105 35.23 14.00 -16.03
N SER A 106 35.45 15.15 -15.38
CA SER A 106 36.74 15.82 -15.49
C SER A 106 37.86 14.94 -14.92
N TRP A 107 39.08 15.12 -15.41
CA TRP A 107 40.24 14.41 -14.87
C TRP A 107 40.44 14.67 -13.37
N SER A 108 40.15 15.89 -12.92
CA SER A 108 40.25 16.28 -11.50
C SER A 108 39.22 15.53 -10.65
N ASP A 109 37.95 15.50 -11.08
CA ASP A 109 36.88 14.79 -10.34
C ASP A 109 37.12 13.29 -10.35
N PHE A 110 37.65 12.75 -11.44
CA PHE A 110 38.07 11.36 -11.52
C PHE A 110 39.18 11.04 -10.52
N LEU A 111 40.26 11.82 -10.49
CA LEU A 111 41.33 11.65 -9.51
C LEU A 111 40.82 11.79 -8.07
N HIS A 112 39.94 12.75 -7.82
CA HIS A 112 39.36 12.94 -6.50
C HIS A 112 38.55 11.72 -6.06
N TYR A 113 37.66 11.21 -6.90
CA TYR A 113 36.91 9.98 -6.63
C TYR A 113 37.83 8.81 -6.31
N ILE A 114 38.83 8.59 -7.15
CA ILE A 114 39.80 7.51 -7.00
C ILE A 114 40.57 7.63 -5.66
N SER A 115 40.92 8.85 -5.24
CA SER A 115 41.55 9.08 -3.94
C SER A 115 40.63 8.74 -2.76
N LEU A 116 39.32 9.02 -2.86
CA LEU A 116 38.34 8.69 -1.82
C LEU A 116 38.15 7.18 -1.64
N GLN A 117 38.39 6.40 -2.68
CA GLN A 117 38.36 4.94 -2.61
C GLN A 117 39.60 4.33 -1.94
N ASN A 118 40.54 5.16 -1.46
CA ASN A 118 41.83 4.74 -0.87
C ASN A 118 42.63 3.80 -1.78
N ILE A 119 42.59 4.06 -3.09
CA ILE A 119 43.32 3.27 -4.06
C ILE A 119 44.72 3.90 -4.20
N ASP A 120 45.72 3.18 -3.71
CA ASP A 120 47.13 3.60 -3.82
C ASP A 120 47.66 3.25 -5.22
N PHE A 121 48.20 4.25 -5.92
CA PHE A 121 48.83 4.07 -7.22
C PHE A 121 50.28 4.50 -7.14
N SER A 122 51.16 3.58 -7.53
CA SER A 122 52.57 3.85 -7.68
C SER A 122 52.89 4.71 -8.91
N ASP A 123 52.08 4.67 -9.99
CA ASP A 123 52.29 5.48 -11.21
C ASP A 123 51.03 6.23 -11.70
N LYS A 124 51.09 7.55 -11.69
CA LYS A 124 50.01 8.44 -12.18
C LYS A 124 49.72 8.31 -13.67
N ARG A 125 50.67 7.80 -14.47
CA ARG A 125 50.50 7.59 -15.92
C ARG A 125 49.46 6.50 -16.20
N ILE A 126 49.47 5.43 -15.42
CA ILE A 126 48.52 4.33 -15.55
C ILE A 126 47.09 4.81 -15.28
N ILE A 127 46.88 5.60 -14.21
CA ILE A 127 45.55 6.16 -13.91
C ILE A 127 45.02 7.01 -15.07
N LYS A 128 45.91 7.78 -15.70
CA LYS A 128 45.53 8.63 -16.83
C LYS A 128 45.11 7.80 -18.02
N GLU A 129 45.83 6.72 -18.31
CA GLU A 129 45.51 5.78 -19.37
C GLU A 129 44.23 4.98 -19.09
N VAL A 130 43.98 4.58 -17.83
CA VAL A 130 42.71 3.98 -17.38
C VAL A 130 41.54 4.94 -17.60
N TYR A 131 41.69 6.21 -17.21
CA TYR A 131 40.68 7.24 -17.42
C TYR A 131 40.38 7.48 -18.90
N ASP A 132 41.41 7.48 -19.74
CA ASP A 132 41.22 7.66 -21.18
C ASP A 132 40.61 6.42 -21.84
N THR A 133 41.03 5.22 -21.43
CA THR A 133 40.53 3.92 -21.93
C THR A 133 39.06 3.70 -21.58
N LEU A 134 38.69 3.90 -20.31
CA LEU A 134 37.33 3.69 -19.81
C LEU A 134 36.43 4.93 -19.97
N GLY A 135 36.94 5.99 -20.60
CA GLY A 135 36.19 7.23 -20.81
C GLY A 135 35.73 7.89 -19.51
N GLY A 136 36.50 7.75 -18.42
CA GLY A 136 36.16 8.25 -17.09
C GLY A 136 35.03 7.51 -16.38
N ASN A 137 34.65 6.31 -16.82
CA ASN A 137 33.65 5.50 -16.13
C ASN A 137 34.14 5.11 -14.72
N TYR A 138 33.56 5.74 -13.69
CA TYR A 138 33.92 5.49 -12.29
C TYR A 138 33.79 4.02 -11.89
N ARG A 139 32.66 3.39 -12.23
CA ARG A 139 32.40 1.98 -11.88
C ARG A 139 33.29 1.03 -12.66
N GLY A 140 33.56 1.33 -13.93
CA GLY A 140 34.54 0.61 -14.74
C GLY A 140 35.95 0.70 -14.15
N ALA A 141 36.35 1.88 -13.67
CA ALA A 141 37.64 2.08 -13.04
C ALA A 141 37.74 1.31 -11.71
N GLU A 142 36.69 1.27 -10.90
CA GLU A 142 36.64 0.42 -9.70
C GLU A 142 36.86 -1.05 -10.02
N TYR A 143 36.24 -1.57 -11.09
CA TYR A 143 36.48 -2.95 -11.50
C TYR A 143 37.88 -3.17 -12.04
N PHE A 144 38.40 -2.27 -12.88
CA PHE A 144 39.79 -2.33 -13.35
C PHE A 144 40.76 -2.38 -12.17
N ILE A 145 40.59 -1.47 -11.21
CA ILE A 145 41.42 -1.40 -10.02
C ILE A 145 41.32 -2.68 -9.20
N SER A 146 40.11 -3.18 -9.03
CA SER A 146 39.86 -4.44 -8.33
C SER A 146 40.55 -5.61 -9.05
N ALA A 147 40.62 -5.61 -10.38
CA ALA A 147 41.32 -6.63 -11.16
C ALA A 147 42.85 -6.56 -10.95
N VAL A 148 43.44 -5.36 -11.01
CA VAL A 148 44.90 -5.20 -10.90
C VAL A 148 45.44 -5.49 -9.50
N LYS A 149 44.64 -5.36 -8.43
CA LYS A 149 45.02 -5.71 -7.03
C LYS A 149 45.61 -7.12 -6.89
N LYS A 150 45.29 -8.05 -7.80
CA LYS A 150 45.76 -9.44 -7.77
C LYS A 150 46.67 -9.81 -8.94
N MET A 151 47.03 -8.85 -9.80
CA MET A 151 48.00 -9.11 -10.86
C MET A 151 49.41 -9.23 -10.26
N PRO A 152 50.22 -10.19 -10.74
CA PRO A 152 51.53 -10.49 -10.18
C PRO A 152 52.59 -9.42 -10.45
N ASN A 153 52.42 -8.62 -11.51
CA ASN A 153 53.38 -7.58 -11.91
C ASN A 153 52.74 -6.50 -12.78
N HIS A 154 53.44 -5.38 -12.94
CA HIS A 154 53.02 -4.24 -13.78
C HIS A 154 52.91 -4.58 -15.27
N THR A 155 53.64 -5.59 -15.77
CA THR A 155 53.55 -5.98 -17.19
C THR A 155 52.19 -6.59 -17.51
N GLU A 156 51.60 -7.39 -16.61
CA GLU A 156 50.24 -7.90 -16.80
C GLU A 156 49.17 -6.80 -16.73
N GLU A 157 49.38 -5.80 -15.86
CA GLU A 157 48.54 -4.61 -15.78
C GLU A 157 48.56 -3.82 -17.09
N GLU A 158 49.74 -3.55 -17.64
CA GLU A 158 49.91 -2.87 -18.93
C GLU A 158 49.28 -3.66 -20.09
N ASN A 159 49.46 -4.98 -20.11
CA ASN A 159 48.86 -5.84 -21.13
C ASN A 159 47.34 -5.82 -21.06
N PHE A 160 46.76 -5.91 -19.86
CA PHE A 160 45.31 -5.87 -19.68
C PHE A 160 44.74 -4.50 -20.05
N LEU A 161 45.43 -3.41 -19.72
CA LEU A 161 45.04 -2.06 -20.12
C LEU A 161 45.09 -1.89 -21.64
N LYS A 162 46.10 -2.46 -22.30
CA LYS A 162 46.20 -2.48 -23.76
C LYS A 162 45.04 -3.26 -24.39
N GLU A 163 44.71 -4.44 -23.87
CA GLU A 163 43.53 -5.21 -24.31
C GLU A 163 42.24 -4.37 -24.20
N LEU A 164 42.00 -3.75 -23.04
CA LEU A 164 40.86 -2.86 -22.81
C LEU A 164 40.82 -1.67 -23.78
N SER A 165 41.99 -1.07 -24.07
CA SER A 165 42.09 0.08 -24.99
C SER A 165 41.70 -0.25 -26.43
N THR A 166 41.90 -1.51 -26.84
CA THR A 166 41.55 -2.00 -28.17
C THR A 166 40.14 -2.56 -28.27
N ALA A 167 39.53 -2.87 -27.12
CA ALA A 167 38.17 -3.40 -27.04
C ALA A 167 37.11 -2.32 -27.32
N LYS A 168 35.92 -2.76 -27.74
CA LYS A 168 34.77 -1.86 -27.85
C LYS A 168 34.34 -1.39 -26.45
N ARG A 169 33.94 -0.13 -26.35
CA ARG A 169 33.57 0.50 -25.05
C ARG A 169 32.46 -0.23 -24.29
N ASP A 170 31.52 -0.85 -25.00
CA ASP A 170 30.39 -1.57 -24.42
C ASP A 170 30.80 -2.89 -23.74
N ILE A 171 31.96 -3.45 -24.04
CA ILE A 171 32.46 -4.69 -23.43
C ILE A 171 33.60 -4.47 -22.42
N GLN A 172 34.21 -3.28 -22.38
CA GLN A 172 35.35 -2.98 -21.48
C GLN A 172 35.04 -3.28 -20.00
N VAL A 173 33.84 -2.91 -19.53
CA VAL A 173 33.41 -3.20 -18.15
C VAL A 173 33.25 -4.70 -17.92
N ASN A 174 32.70 -5.42 -18.89
CA ASN A 174 32.55 -6.88 -18.82
C ASN A 174 33.90 -7.58 -18.79
N MET A 175 34.87 -7.11 -19.58
CA MET A 175 36.25 -7.62 -19.54
C MET A 175 36.91 -7.38 -18.18
N ALA A 176 36.66 -6.23 -17.54
CA ALA A 176 37.13 -5.97 -16.17
C ALA A 176 36.48 -6.92 -15.15
N ILE A 177 35.17 -7.15 -15.23
CA ILE A 177 34.46 -8.12 -14.38
C ILE A 177 35.02 -9.52 -14.60
N GLU A 178 35.14 -9.97 -15.85
CA GLU A 178 35.71 -11.27 -16.22
C GLU A 178 37.12 -11.45 -15.65
N LYS A 179 37.97 -10.42 -15.76
CA LYS A 179 39.32 -10.45 -15.20
C LYS A 179 39.30 -10.58 -13.67
N ILE A 180 38.44 -9.85 -12.96
CA ILE A 180 38.28 -10.01 -11.49
C ILE A 180 37.89 -11.45 -11.18
N LEU A 181 36.89 -11.98 -11.86
CA LEU A 181 36.36 -13.33 -11.65
C LEU A 181 37.41 -14.41 -11.90
N SER A 182 38.31 -14.22 -12.87
CA SER A 182 39.42 -15.14 -13.15
C SER A 182 40.40 -15.33 -11.98
N PHE A 183 40.46 -14.36 -11.06
CA PHE A 183 41.28 -14.42 -9.84
C PHE A 183 40.49 -14.87 -8.60
N ARG A 184 39.20 -15.17 -8.72
CA ARG A 184 38.37 -15.60 -7.58
C ARG A 184 38.45 -17.11 -7.37
N SER A 185 38.30 -17.54 -6.12
CA SER A 185 38.20 -18.97 -5.83
C SER A 185 36.86 -19.53 -6.32
N PRO A 186 36.77 -20.85 -6.60
CA PRO A 186 35.50 -21.48 -6.96
C PRO A 186 34.40 -21.21 -5.92
N GLN A 187 34.74 -21.15 -4.63
CA GLN A 187 33.80 -20.86 -3.54
C GLN A 187 33.29 -19.41 -3.56
N GLU A 188 34.12 -18.45 -3.96
CA GLU A 188 33.72 -17.04 -4.11
C GLU A 188 32.80 -16.84 -5.31
N ILE A 189 33.11 -17.48 -6.45
CA ILE A 189 32.25 -17.46 -7.65
C ILE A 189 30.91 -18.11 -7.33
N GLU A 190 30.93 -19.24 -6.62
CA GLU A 190 29.71 -19.92 -6.17
C GLU A 190 28.86 -19.02 -5.25
N LEU A 191 29.47 -18.33 -4.27
CA LEU A 191 28.73 -17.37 -3.45
C LEU A 191 28.09 -16.26 -4.29
N LEU A 192 28.83 -15.73 -5.27
CA LEU A 192 28.31 -14.71 -6.17
C LEU A 192 27.12 -15.24 -6.99
N HIS A 193 27.18 -16.47 -7.51
CA HIS A 193 26.06 -17.09 -8.19
C HIS A 193 24.86 -17.26 -7.25
N ARG A 194 25.08 -17.76 -6.04
CA ARG A 194 24.00 -17.98 -5.06
C ARG A 194 23.31 -16.68 -4.64
N LEU A 195 24.06 -15.58 -4.49
CA LEU A 195 23.50 -14.28 -4.13
C LEU A 195 22.51 -13.75 -5.16
N SER A 196 22.55 -14.22 -6.41
CA SER A 196 21.66 -13.76 -7.49
C SER A 196 20.20 -14.17 -7.26
N VAL A 197 19.96 -15.08 -6.31
CA VAL A 197 18.61 -15.44 -5.85
C VAL A 197 17.88 -14.28 -5.17
N TYR A 198 18.62 -13.32 -4.60
CA TYR A 198 18.04 -12.15 -3.94
C TYR A 198 17.95 -10.97 -4.92
N LEU A 199 16.72 -10.53 -5.16
CA LEU A 199 16.44 -9.36 -6.02
C LEU A 199 16.55 -8.02 -5.29
N VAL A 200 16.64 -8.06 -3.97
CA VAL A 200 16.75 -6.90 -3.08
C VAL A 200 17.94 -7.07 -2.14
N PRO A 201 18.50 -5.99 -1.56
CA PRO A 201 19.52 -6.09 -0.54
C PRO A 201 19.08 -6.99 0.63
N VAL A 202 20.01 -7.78 1.16
CA VAL A 202 19.75 -8.67 2.31
C VAL A 202 20.79 -8.49 3.41
N PRO A 203 20.42 -8.61 4.69
CA PRO A 203 21.37 -8.66 5.79
C PRO A 203 22.39 -9.81 5.65
N LYS A 204 23.47 -9.72 6.44
CA LYS A 204 24.52 -10.75 6.49
C LYS A 204 23.98 -12.14 6.83
N GLU A 205 22.92 -12.22 7.62
CA GLU A 205 22.19 -13.43 7.99
C GLU A 205 21.55 -14.09 6.76
N GLY A 206 21.00 -13.29 5.85
CA GLY A 206 20.45 -13.75 4.58
C GLY A 206 21.52 -14.31 3.65
N VAL A 207 22.70 -13.69 3.63
CA VAL A 207 23.88 -14.22 2.93
C VAL A 207 24.28 -15.58 3.53
N ARG A 208 24.36 -15.68 4.87
CA ARG A 208 24.70 -16.93 5.56
C ARG A 208 23.69 -18.05 5.27
N LYS A 209 22.41 -17.72 5.08
CA LYS A 209 21.36 -18.70 4.80
C LYS A 209 21.62 -19.48 3.51
N ILE A 210 22.20 -18.81 2.50
CA ILE A 210 22.51 -19.37 1.18
C ILE A 210 23.98 -19.84 1.04
N SER A 211 24.85 -19.44 1.96
CA SER A 211 26.30 -19.72 1.92
C SER A 211 26.76 -20.73 2.98
N ARG A 212 25.90 -21.68 3.39
CA ARG A 212 26.10 -22.52 4.60
C ARG A 212 27.42 -23.31 4.60
N ASP A 213 27.81 -23.79 3.43
CA ASP A 213 28.99 -24.60 3.12
C ASP A 213 30.17 -23.76 2.60
N LEU A 214 30.00 -22.44 2.45
CA LEU A 214 31.02 -21.55 1.90
C LEU A 214 31.76 -20.79 3.01
N PRO A 215 33.02 -20.36 2.78
CA PRO A 215 33.77 -19.60 3.77
C PRO A 215 33.07 -18.29 4.15
N LYS A 216 32.96 -18.01 5.46
CA LYS A 216 32.23 -16.85 6.00
C LYS A 216 32.78 -15.50 5.52
N ASP A 217 34.06 -15.44 5.19
CA ASP A 217 34.74 -14.21 4.78
C ASP A 217 34.57 -13.90 3.28
N SER A 218 34.05 -14.87 2.49
CA SER A 218 33.88 -14.71 1.04
C SER A 218 33.04 -13.48 0.68
N ILE A 219 32.04 -13.13 1.50
CA ILE A 219 31.21 -11.93 1.26
C ILE A 219 32.02 -10.64 1.36
N GLU A 220 32.89 -10.51 2.37
CA GLU A 220 33.70 -9.30 2.53
C GLU A 220 34.80 -9.26 1.45
N ILE A 221 35.29 -10.42 0.99
CA ILE A 221 36.16 -10.50 -0.18
C ILE A 221 35.42 -9.97 -1.41
N LEU A 222 34.23 -10.47 -1.74
CA LEU A 222 33.46 -10.00 -2.90
C LEU A 222 33.14 -8.49 -2.83
N VAL A 223 32.88 -7.96 -1.62
CA VAL A 223 32.72 -6.51 -1.40
C VAL A 223 34.03 -5.75 -1.68
N SER A 224 35.20 -6.26 -1.26
CA SER A 224 36.49 -5.62 -1.49
C SER A 224 36.90 -5.53 -2.98
N PHE A 225 36.27 -6.33 -3.83
CA PHE A 225 36.43 -6.34 -5.29
C PHE A 225 35.25 -5.68 -6.03
N SER A 226 34.35 -4.99 -5.30
CA SER A 226 33.16 -4.30 -5.84
C SER A 226 32.16 -5.22 -6.58
N LEU A 227 32.27 -6.54 -6.42
CA LEU A 227 31.34 -7.50 -7.02
C LEU A 227 29.99 -7.51 -6.29
N VAL A 228 30.02 -7.23 -4.98
CA VAL A 228 28.85 -7.08 -4.11
C VAL A 228 28.90 -5.69 -3.48
N THR A 229 27.76 -5.00 -3.50
CA THR A 229 27.57 -3.72 -2.81
C THR A 229 27.19 -3.99 -1.35
N LYS A 230 27.80 -3.24 -0.43
CA LYS A 230 27.45 -3.20 0.98
C LYS A 230 26.91 -1.81 1.33
N SER A 231 25.69 -1.76 1.85
CA SER A 231 24.99 -0.52 2.20
C SER A 231 24.41 -0.61 3.59
N THR A 232 24.37 0.49 4.33
CA THR A 232 23.71 0.55 5.64
C THR A 232 22.24 0.87 5.45
N ASN A 233 21.36 0.04 6.01
CA ASN A 233 19.94 0.30 6.11
C ASN A 233 19.67 1.02 7.43
N ASP A 234 19.38 2.31 7.36
CA ASP A 234 19.24 3.17 8.55
C ASP A 234 17.98 2.85 9.38
N GLU A 235 16.94 2.29 8.76
CA GLU A 235 15.71 1.92 9.47
C GLU A 235 15.96 0.75 10.44
N TYR A 236 16.74 -0.23 9.99
CA TYR A 236 17.02 -1.45 10.76
C TYR A 236 18.41 -1.43 11.42
N ILE A 237 19.27 -0.46 11.09
CA ILE A 237 20.65 -0.32 11.59
C ILE A 237 21.49 -1.58 11.29
N VAL A 238 21.38 -2.07 10.05
CA VAL A 238 22.06 -3.28 9.58
C VAL A 238 22.74 -3.03 8.24
N ASN A 239 23.88 -3.69 8.02
CA ASN A 239 24.50 -3.74 6.70
C ASN A 239 23.80 -4.77 5.81
N GLU A 240 23.37 -4.32 4.65
CA GLU A 240 22.77 -5.15 3.62
C GLU A 240 23.73 -5.33 2.44
N TYR A 241 23.58 -6.47 1.77
CA TYR A 241 24.45 -6.93 0.71
C TYR A 241 23.61 -7.22 -0.53
N GLN A 242 24.06 -6.75 -1.68
CA GLN A 242 23.40 -7.01 -2.96
C GLN A 242 24.46 -7.17 -4.06
N ILE A 243 24.24 -8.10 -4.99
CA ILE A 243 25.09 -8.17 -6.19
C ILE A 243 24.96 -6.85 -6.95
N SER A 244 26.09 -6.32 -7.38
CA SER A 244 26.13 -5.16 -8.27
C SER A 244 25.31 -5.46 -9.54
N PRO A 245 24.35 -4.61 -9.96
CA PRO A 245 23.49 -4.89 -11.13
C PRO A 245 24.27 -5.24 -12.40
N LEU A 246 25.42 -4.59 -12.64
CA LEU A 246 26.31 -4.90 -13.77
C LEU A 246 26.91 -6.31 -13.70
N VAL A 247 27.26 -6.75 -12.49
CA VAL A 247 27.79 -8.10 -12.26
C VAL A 247 26.67 -9.12 -12.42
N LEU A 248 25.48 -8.82 -11.89
CA LEU A 248 24.30 -9.66 -12.08
C LEU A 248 23.98 -9.83 -13.58
N ASP A 249 23.92 -8.74 -14.35
CA ASP A 249 23.70 -8.78 -15.81
C ASP A 249 24.77 -9.61 -16.54
N PHE A 250 26.03 -9.55 -16.09
CA PHE A 250 27.13 -10.32 -16.65
C PHE A 250 26.98 -11.83 -16.38
N ILE A 251 26.70 -12.22 -15.14
CA ILE A 251 26.67 -13.64 -14.74
C ILE A 251 25.33 -14.33 -15.03
N ARG A 252 24.22 -13.59 -15.10
CA ARG A 252 22.86 -14.15 -15.11
C ARG A 252 22.54 -14.99 -16.35
N LYS A 253 23.24 -14.79 -17.46
CA LYS A 253 22.99 -15.55 -18.71
C LYS A 253 23.35 -17.03 -18.57
N ASP A 254 24.22 -17.38 -17.62
CA ASP A 254 24.83 -18.70 -17.50
C ASP A 254 24.46 -19.42 -16.19
N ILE A 255 23.54 -18.87 -15.38
CA ILE A 255 23.22 -19.42 -14.05
C ILE A 255 21.83 -20.06 -14.05
N GLU A 256 21.82 -21.37 -13.83
CA GLU A 256 20.65 -22.10 -13.38
C GLU A 256 20.67 -22.21 -11.85
N LEU A 257 19.76 -21.50 -11.18
CA LEU A 257 19.65 -21.54 -9.72
C LEU A 257 18.90 -22.80 -9.28
N SER A 258 19.48 -23.54 -8.35
CA SER A 258 18.84 -24.73 -7.77
C SER A 258 17.56 -24.37 -7.01
N ASP A 259 16.59 -25.28 -7.00
CA ASP A 259 15.33 -25.06 -6.27
C ASP A 259 15.55 -24.96 -4.76
N GLU A 260 16.50 -25.72 -4.21
CA GLU A 260 16.88 -25.64 -2.80
C GLU A 260 17.35 -24.23 -2.40
N LEU A 261 18.14 -23.58 -3.26
CA LEU A 261 18.60 -22.21 -3.03
C LEU A 261 17.43 -21.22 -3.03
N LYS A 262 16.49 -21.35 -3.98
CA LYS A 262 15.28 -20.51 -4.03
C LYS A 262 14.43 -20.69 -2.77
N VAL A 263 14.30 -21.94 -2.29
CA VAL A 263 13.60 -22.24 -1.02
C VAL A 263 14.27 -21.52 0.14
N TRP A 264 15.60 -21.66 0.31
CA TRP A 264 16.32 -20.98 1.39
C TRP A 264 16.19 -19.46 1.37
N ALA A 265 16.24 -18.87 0.18
CA ALA A 265 16.05 -17.44 0.01
C ALA A 265 14.63 -17.01 0.37
N SER A 266 13.61 -17.76 -0.08
CA SER A 266 12.21 -17.50 0.25
C SER A 266 11.92 -17.62 1.75
N ASP A 267 12.46 -18.65 2.42
CA ASP A 267 12.35 -18.81 3.88
C ASP A 267 12.89 -17.60 4.62
N TYR A 268 14.03 -17.05 4.15
CA TYR A 268 14.62 -15.90 4.79
C TYR A 268 13.80 -14.62 4.60
N GLN A 269 13.19 -14.43 3.42
CA GLN A 269 12.32 -13.27 3.18
C GLN A 269 11.03 -13.33 4.00
N VAL A 270 10.49 -14.54 4.22
CA VAL A 270 9.37 -14.77 5.13
C VAL A 270 9.78 -14.53 6.58
N TYR A 271 10.95 -15.02 7.00
CA TYR A 271 11.50 -14.72 8.32
C TYR A 271 11.63 -13.21 8.57
N LEU A 272 12.18 -12.47 7.61
CA LEU A 272 12.27 -11.00 7.71
C LEU A 272 10.88 -10.38 7.89
N LEU A 273 9.88 -10.80 7.11
CA LEU A 273 8.50 -10.30 7.24
C LEU A 273 7.92 -10.55 8.64
N GLU A 274 8.11 -11.74 9.18
CA GLU A 274 7.47 -12.16 10.42
C GLU A 274 8.15 -11.62 11.67
N GLN A 275 9.47 -11.44 11.63
CA GLN A 275 10.27 -11.17 12.83
C GLN A 275 10.89 -9.78 12.89
N GLU A 276 11.22 -9.19 11.74
CA GLU A 276 12.02 -7.96 11.70
C GLU A 276 11.32 -6.80 10.97
N ARG A 277 10.52 -7.10 9.95
CA ARG A 277 10.04 -6.15 8.93
C ARG A 277 8.57 -6.42 8.61
N ASP A 278 7.69 -6.25 9.59
CA ASP A 278 6.24 -6.40 9.40
C ASP A 278 5.64 -5.23 8.61
N THR A 279 5.95 -5.19 7.31
CA THR A 279 5.53 -4.15 6.39
C THR A 279 4.94 -4.77 5.13
N LEU A 280 4.02 -4.03 4.50
CA LEU A 280 3.44 -4.43 3.21
C LEU A 280 4.52 -4.56 2.12
N HIS A 281 5.57 -3.75 2.17
CA HIS A 281 6.69 -3.84 1.21
C HIS A 281 7.44 -5.18 1.35
N GLN A 282 7.80 -5.56 2.57
CA GLN A 282 8.43 -6.86 2.83
C GLN A 282 7.48 -8.02 2.49
N ALA A 283 6.17 -7.87 2.70
CA ALA A 283 5.19 -8.89 2.30
C ALA A 283 5.20 -9.12 0.77
N PHE A 284 5.30 -8.07 -0.04
CA PHE A 284 5.47 -8.21 -1.49
C PHE A 284 6.77 -8.91 -1.88
N ILE A 285 7.87 -8.63 -1.17
CA ILE A 285 9.17 -9.28 -1.41
C ILE A 285 9.08 -10.77 -1.08
N ALA A 286 8.55 -11.13 0.10
CA ALA A 286 8.38 -12.51 0.53
C ALA A 286 7.47 -13.29 -0.41
N HIS A 287 6.32 -12.71 -0.80
CA HIS A 287 5.42 -13.29 -1.79
C HIS A 287 6.13 -13.61 -3.12
N LYS A 288 6.89 -12.63 -3.66
CA LYS A 288 7.65 -12.83 -4.91
C LYS A 288 8.71 -13.93 -4.75
N ALA A 289 9.41 -13.97 -3.62
CA ALA A 289 10.41 -15.00 -3.34
C ALA A 289 9.79 -16.40 -3.25
N LEU A 290 8.62 -16.56 -2.60
CA LEU A 290 7.88 -17.81 -2.55
C LEU A 290 7.44 -18.28 -3.93
N LYS A 291 6.88 -17.38 -4.76
CA LYS A 291 6.53 -17.72 -6.15
C LYS A 291 7.75 -18.10 -6.98
N PHE A 292 8.87 -17.41 -6.80
CA PHE A 292 10.13 -17.74 -7.48
C PHE A 292 10.65 -19.13 -7.08
N ALA A 293 10.45 -19.54 -5.83
CA ALA A 293 10.73 -20.87 -5.33
C ALA A 293 9.66 -21.93 -5.67
N ASN A 294 8.67 -21.60 -6.52
CA ASN A 294 7.54 -22.46 -6.87
C ASN A 294 6.68 -22.93 -5.66
N ARG A 295 6.70 -22.18 -4.56
CA ARG A 295 5.91 -22.42 -3.33
C ARG A 295 4.57 -21.68 -3.41
N ILE A 296 3.77 -22.03 -4.41
CA ILE A 296 2.57 -21.26 -4.79
C ILE A 296 1.53 -21.22 -3.67
N ALA A 297 1.25 -22.35 -3.01
CA ALA A 297 0.28 -22.40 -1.92
C ALA A 297 0.63 -21.46 -0.76
N GLU A 298 1.92 -21.39 -0.38
CA GLU A 298 2.39 -20.50 0.68
C GLU A 298 2.36 -19.04 0.25
N ALA A 299 2.69 -18.75 -1.01
CA ALA A 299 2.58 -17.40 -1.56
C ALA A 299 1.12 -16.92 -1.53
N ASP A 300 0.20 -17.75 -2.00
CA ASP A 300 -1.24 -17.48 -2.04
C ASP A 300 -1.80 -17.23 -0.63
N ARG A 301 -1.39 -18.04 0.35
CA ARG A 301 -1.77 -17.86 1.75
C ARG A 301 -1.22 -16.55 2.32
N LEU A 302 0.06 -16.26 2.13
CA LEU A 302 0.70 -15.02 2.56
C LEU A 302 0.01 -13.80 1.94
N ALA A 303 -0.38 -13.88 0.67
CA ALA A 303 -1.10 -12.81 0.00
C ALA A 303 -2.45 -12.52 0.68
N LEU A 304 -3.25 -13.55 0.95
CA LEU A 304 -4.54 -13.41 1.65
C LEU A 304 -4.36 -12.85 3.07
N ASP A 305 -3.31 -13.27 3.79
CA ASP A 305 -3.13 -12.88 5.19
C ASP A 305 -2.51 -11.49 5.36
N ARG A 306 -1.56 -11.10 4.49
CA ARG A 306 -0.73 -9.89 4.69
C ARG A 306 -0.91 -8.81 3.64
N ILE A 307 -1.46 -9.14 2.47
CA ILE A 307 -1.53 -8.20 1.33
C ILE A 307 -2.97 -7.78 1.06
N THR A 308 -3.91 -8.73 0.95
CA THR A 308 -5.27 -8.42 0.50
C THR A 308 -6.00 -7.51 1.47
N GLY A 309 -5.86 -7.73 2.79
CA GLY A 309 -6.46 -6.90 3.83
C GLY A 309 -5.99 -5.44 3.79
N GLU A 310 -4.69 -5.20 3.58
CA GLU A 310 -4.12 -3.86 3.43
C GLU A 310 -4.66 -3.15 2.18
N LEU A 311 -4.64 -3.85 1.05
CA LEU A 311 -5.18 -3.33 -0.20
C LEU A 311 -6.68 -3.06 -0.11
N ASN A 312 -7.44 -3.92 0.58
CA ASN A 312 -8.87 -3.73 0.83
C ASN A 312 -9.11 -2.47 1.67
N ARG A 313 -8.37 -2.29 2.78
CA ARG A 313 -8.42 -1.08 3.61
C ARG A 313 -8.08 0.18 2.82
N ALA A 314 -7.08 0.12 1.93
CA ALA A 314 -6.72 1.19 1.00
C ALA A 314 -7.73 1.38 -0.16
N GLY A 315 -8.78 0.58 -0.22
CA GLY A 315 -9.82 0.65 -1.26
C GLY A 315 -9.34 0.20 -2.63
N ARG A 316 -8.28 -0.61 -2.72
CA ARG A 316 -7.64 -1.12 -3.94
C ARG A 316 -8.38 -2.33 -4.56
N TYR A 317 -9.70 -2.37 -4.46
CA TYR A 317 -10.56 -3.45 -4.97
C TYR A 317 -10.29 -3.85 -6.42
N LYS A 318 -10.10 -2.87 -7.33
CA LYS A 318 -9.78 -3.17 -8.74
C LYS A 318 -8.42 -3.87 -8.93
N THR A 319 -7.42 -3.49 -8.13
CA THR A 319 -6.09 -4.14 -8.14
C THR A 319 -6.21 -5.57 -7.60
N LEU A 320 -6.95 -5.75 -6.51
CA LEU A 320 -7.23 -7.09 -5.95
C LEU A 320 -7.90 -8.01 -6.97
N LEU A 321 -8.94 -7.50 -7.64
CA LEU A 321 -9.71 -8.25 -8.64
C LEU A 321 -8.96 -8.51 -9.95
N LYS A 322 -7.85 -7.82 -10.21
CA LYS A 322 -7.07 -7.95 -11.44
C LYS A 322 -5.80 -8.77 -11.22
N ASP A 323 -5.04 -8.42 -10.20
CA ASP A 323 -3.63 -8.81 -10.08
C ASP A 323 -3.37 -9.85 -8.97
N TRP A 324 -4.36 -10.12 -8.10
CA TRP A 324 -4.17 -10.96 -6.91
C TRP A 324 -5.16 -12.11 -6.83
N LEU A 325 -6.43 -11.78 -6.56
CA LEU A 325 -7.44 -12.78 -6.19
C LEU A 325 -7.81 -13.80 -7.29
N PRO A 326 -7.82 -13.46 -8.60
CA PRO A 326 -8.26 -14.41 -9.62
C PRO A 326 -7.43 -15.69 -9.72
N ASP A 327 -6.12 -15.62 -9.47
CA ASP A 327 -5.25 -16.81 -9.52
C ASP A 327 -5.31 -17.59 -8.22
N ILE A 328 -5.35 -16.91 -7.06
CA ILE A 328 -5.54 -17.54 -5.74
C ILE A 328 -6.88 -18.30 -5.69
N ALA A 329 -7.93 -17.77 -6.32
CA ALA A 329 -9.24 -18.43 -6.41
C ALA A 329 -9.24 -19.70 -7.28
N LYS A 330 -8.12 -20.05 -7.93
CA LYS A 330 -7.92 -21.31 -8.64
C LYS A 330 -7.05 -22.30 -7.84
N SER A 331 -6.66 -21.95 -6.61
CA SER A 331 -5.85 -22.81 -5.75
C SER A 331 -6.48 -24.19 -5.58
N GLU A 332 -5.64 -25.21 -5.55
CA GLU A 332 -6.02 -26.59 -5.24
C GLU A 332 -6.38 -26.74 -3.76
N ASP A 333 -5.81 -25.88 -2.89
CA ASP A 333 -6.18 -25.81 -1.48
C ASP A 333 -7.56 -25.16 -1.34
N GLU A 334 -8.54 -25.96 -0.89
CA GLU A 334 -9.93 -25.55 -0.83
C GLU A 334 -10.16 -24.39 0.13
N LYS A 335 -9.42 -24.34 1.24
CA LYS A 335 -9.50 -23.24 2.20
C LYS A 335 -9.02 -21.92 1.60
N THR A 336 -7.87 -21.92 0.94
CA THR A 336 -7.34 -20.76 0.20
C THR A 336 -8.30 -20.31 -0.89
N ARG A 337 -8.88 -21.26 -1.63
CA ARG A 337 -9.89 -20.98 -2.66
C ARG A 337 -11.15 -20.32 -2.08
N VAL A 338 -11.66 -20.83 -0.96
CA VAL A 338 -12.82 -20.28 -0.24
C VAL A 338 -12.58 -18.82 0.17
N ASP A 339 -11.43 -18.56 0.80
CA ASP A 339 -11.05 -17.22 1.28
C ASP A 339 -10.88 -16.23 0.12
N ALA A 340 -10.26 -16.67 -0.99
CA ALA A 340 -10.11 -15.84 -2.18
C ALA A 340 -11.46 -15.50 -2.84
N LEU A 341 -12.36 -16.48 -2.99
CA LEU A 341 -13.70 -16.25 -3.54
C LEU A 341 -14.52 -15.29 -2.64
N TYR A 342 -14.37 -15.42 -1.33
CA TYR A 342 -14.96 -14.50 -0.35
C TYR A 342 -14.44 -13.06 -0.55
N GLU A 343 -13.13 -12.87 -0.66
CA GLU A 343 -12.52 -11.55 -0.88
C GLU A 343 -12.88 -10.94 -2.25
N ILE A 344 -13.06 -11.76 -3.29
CA ILE A 344 -13.58 -11.31 -4.58
C ILE A 344 -15.02 -10.80 -4.41
N GLY A 345 -15.85 -11.54 -3.67
CA GLY A 345 -17.20 -11.13 -3.29
C GLY A 345 -17.22 -9.79 -2.58
N SER A 346 -16.37 -9.63 -1.57
CA SER A 346 -16.17 -8.40 -0.78
C SER A 346 -15.73 -7.21 -1.62
N SER A 347 -14.78 -7.43 -2.53
CA SER A 347 -14.30 -6.42 -3.46
C SER A 347 -15.39 -5.96 -4.43
N HIS A 348 -16.21 -6.87 -4.95
CA HIS A 348 -17.35 -6.52 -5.79
C HIS A 348 -18.47 -5.81 -5.02
N TYR A 349 -18.75 -6.23 -3.78
CA TYR A 349 -19.72 -5.58 -2.90
C TYR A 349 -19.30 -4.12 -2.65
N SER A 350 -18.02 -3.90 -2.34
CA SER A 350 -17.45 -2.56 -2.14
C SER A 350 -17.50 -1.67 -3.38
N LEU A 351 -17.58 -2.27 -4.57
CA LEU A 351 -17.78 -1.58 -5.85
C LEU A 351 -19.26 -1.44 -6.25
N ALA A 352 -20.19 -1.84 -5.37
CA ALA A 352 -21.63 -1.90 -5.62
C ALA A 352 -22.04 -2.83 -6.79
N ASP A 353 -21.17 -3.76 -7.21
CA ASP A 353 -21.53 -4.82 -8.16
C ASP A 353 -22.15 -6.00 -7.39
N TYR A 354 -23.36 -5.78 -6.88
CA TYR A 354 -24.08 -6.76 -6.05
C TYR A 354 -24.38 -8.06 -6.78
N ARG A 355 -24.42 -8.05 -8.12
CA ARG A 355 -24.65 -9.26 -8.92
C ARG A 355 -23.44 -10.17 -8.87
N LYS A 356 -22.24 -9.64 -9.12
CA LYS A 356 -21.01 -10.43 -9.04
C LYS A 356 -20.66 -10.78 -7.60
N ALA A 357 -20.85 -9.86 -6.66
CA ALA A 357 -20.64 -10.12 -5.24
C ALA A 357 -21.44 -11.36 -4.78
N LEU A 358 -22.74 -11.40 -5.08
CA LEU A 358 -23.60 -12.53 -4.73
C LEU A 358 -23.15 -13.84 -5.40
N ARG A 359 -22.70 -13.79 -6.66
CA ARG A 359 -22.18 -14.98 -7.37
C ARG A 359 -20.98 -15.57 -6.65
N TYR A 360 -19.99 -14.73 -6.31
CA TYR A 360 -18.76 -15.19 -5.67
C TYR A 360 -18.98 -15.61 -4.22
N TYR A 361 -19.82 -14.90 -3.45
CA TYR A 361 -20.22 -15.33 -2.12
C TYR A 361 -20.93 -16.68 -2.14
N LYS A 362 -21.82 -16.95 -3.11
CA LYS A 362 -22.44 -18.28 -3.23
C LYS A 362 -21.44 -19.39 -3.57
N GLN A 363 -20.42 -19.09 -4.36
CA GLN A 363 -19.35 -20.05 -4.66
C GLN A 363 -18.50 -20.33 -3.42
N SER A 364 -18.10 -19.28 -2.70
CA SER A 364 -17.36 -19.39 -1.43
C SER A 364 -18.17 -20.16 -0.38
N LEU A 365 -19.45 -19.81 -0.20
CA LEU A 365 -20.36 -20.48 0.72
C LEU A 365 -20.47 -21.98 0.44
N LYS A 366 -20.67 -22.36 -0.83
CA LYS A 366 -20.80 -23.77 -1.21
C LYS A 366 -19.56 -24.58 -0.80
N ILE A 367 -18.36 -24.08 -1.11
CA ILE A 367 -17.12 -24.80 -0.78
C ILE A 367 -16.88 -24.75 0.74
N ALA A 368 -17.18 -23.64 1.41
CA ALA A 368 -17.07 -23.51 2.86
C ALA A 368 -17.98 -24.52 3.61
N GLU A 369 -19.19 -24.77 3.08
CA GLU A 369 -20.07 -25.83 3.58
C GLU A 369 -19.49 -27.24 3.35
N GLU A 370 -18.87 -27.48 2.18
CA GLU A 370 -18.22 -28.76 1.85
C GLU A 370 -17.02 -29.08 2.74
N ILE A 371 -16.21 -28.07 3.12
CA ILE A 371 -15.06 -28.24 4.02
C ILE A 371 -15.40 -27.99 5.51
N GLU A 372 -16.68 -27.81 5.83
CA GLU A 372 -17.19 -27.54 7.18
C GLU A 372 -16.59 -26.28 7.87
N ASP A 373 -16.17 -25.28 7.10
CA ASP A 373 -15.68 -24.00 7.62
C ASP A 373 -16.83 -23.09 8.06
N LYS A 374 -17.34 -23.36 9.26
CA LYS A 374 -18.45 -22.61 9.87
C LYS A 374 -18.15 -21.12 10.07
N VAL A 375 -16.87 -20.73 10.20
CA VAL A 375 -16.47 -19.32 10.33
C VAL A 375 -16.77 -18.59 9.02
N ILE A 376 -16.29 -19.11 7.88
CA ILE A 376 -16.56 -18.49 6.57
C ILE A 376 -18.03 -18.62 6.17
N VAL A 377 -18.69 -19.75 6.47
CA VAL A 377 -20.13 -19.91 6.22
C VAL A 377 -20.92 -18.79 6.90
N SER A 378 -20.74 -18.60 8.21
CA SER A 378 -21.47 -17.58 8.96
C SER A 378 -21.18 -16.16 8.45
N ALA A 379 -19.90 -15.82 8.20
CA ALA A 379 -19.50 -14.51 7.66
C ALA A 379 -20.08 -14.25 6.25
N THR A 380 -20.06 -15.26 5.38
CA THR A 380 -20.59 -15.15 4.00
C THR A 380 -22.10 -14.93 4.00
N LEU A 381 -22.83 -15.60 4.90
CA LEU A 381 -24.27 -15.41 5.04
C LEU A 381 -24.62 -13.97 5.45
N VAL A 382 -23.84 -13.32 6.33
CA VAL A 382 -24.00 -11.88 6.62
C VAL A 382 -23.88 -11.05 5.35
N HIS A 383 -22.85 -11.28 4.54
CA HIS A 383 -22.64 -10.50 3.33
C HIS A 383 -23.73 -10.72 2.26
N ILE A 384 -24.24 -11.95 2.14
CA ILE A 384 -25.39 -12.23 1.29
C ILE A 384 -26.64 -11.49 1.81
N GLY A 385 -26.87 -11.50 3.13
CA GLY A 385 -27.95 -10.75 3.77
C GLY A 385 -27.87 -9.25 3.48
N GLN A 386 -26.68 -8.65 3.61
CA GLN A 386 -26.45 -7.24 3.25
C GLN A 386 -26.77 -6.92 1.79
N ILE A 387 -26.49 -7.84 0.86
CA ILE A 387 -26.84 -7.68 -0.55
C ILE A 387 -28.36 -7.66 -0.74
N TYR A 388 -29.10 -8.54 -0.08
CA TYR A 388 -30.56 -8.55 -0.16
C TYR A 388 -31.18 -7.31 0.50
N GLN A 389 -30.63 -6.87 1.65
CA GLN A 389 -31.02 -5.62 2.28
C GLN A 389 -30.82 -4.44 1.33
N SER A 390 -29.67 -4.36 0.67
CA SER A 390 -29.36 -3.29 -0.32
C SER A 390 -30.28 -3.32 -1.54
N ARG A 391 -30.95 -4.45 -1.81
CA ARG A 391 -31.95 -4.61 -2.87
C ARG A 391 -33.39 -4.42 -2.39
N GLY A 392 -33.60 -4.13 -1.10
CA GLY A 392 -34.91 -3.96 -0.48
C GLY A 392 -35.62 -5.26 -0.08
N ASP A 393 -35.01 -6.43 -0.27
CA ASP A 393 -35.59 -7.72 0.12
C ASP A 393 -35.27 -8.01 1.60
N LEU A 394 -35.99 -7.33 2.49
CA LEU A 394 -35.76 -7.37 3.93
C LEU A 394 -36.03 -8.76 4.53
N ASP A 395 -36.95 -9.53 3.95
CA ASP A 395 -37.31 -10.87 4.42
C ASP A 395 -36.18 -11.87 4.15
N LYS A 396 -35.63 -11.87 2.92
CA LYS A 396 -34.45 -12.70 2.63
C LYS A 396 -33.24 -12.25 3.44
N ALA A 397 -33.03 -10.94 3.57
CA ALA A 397 -31.94 -10.41 4.38
C ALA A 397 -32.02 -10.93 5.82
N LEU A 398 -33.20 -10.82 6.46
CA LEU A 398 -33.43 -11.32 7.81
C LEU A 398 -33.16 -12.82 7.94
N ALA A 399 -33.63 -13.64 7.00
CA ALA A 399 -33.40 -15.08 7.02
C ALA A 399 -31.91 -15.42 6.99
N TYR A 400 -31.13 -14.75 6.12
CA TYR A 400 -29.67 -14.94 6.06
C TYR A 400 -28.96 -14.49 7.33
N PHE A 401 -29.35 -13.35 7.91
CA PHE A 401 -28.75 -12.89 9.17
C PHE A 401 -29.08 -13.81 10.34
N GLN A 402 -30.30 -14.35 10.42
CA GLN A 402 -30.67 -15.32 11.45
C GLN A 402 -29.93 -16.66 11.30
N GLN A 403 -29.77 -17.14 10.07
CA GLN A 403 -28.97 -18.34 9.80
C GLN A 403 -27.50 -18.12 10.20
N SER A 404 -26.93 -16.97 9.84
CA SER A 404 -25.57 -16.59 10.24
C SER A 404 -25.42 -16.52 11.76
N LEU A 405 -26.36 -15.84 12.44
CA LEU A 405 -26.36 -15.70 13.90
C LEU A 405 -26.33 -17.07 14.58
N LYS A 406 -27.24 -17.97 14.20
CA LYS A 406 -27.31 -19.32 14.75
C LYS A 406 -25.98 -20.07 14.61
N ILE A 407 -25.39 -20.07 13.42
CA ILE A 407 -24.12 -20.77 13.18
C ILE A 407 -22.99 -20.12 13.99
N ALA A 408 -22.94 -18.79 14.03
CA ALA A 408 -21.91 -18.05 14.76
C ALA A 408 -22.00 -18.27 16.29
N GLU A 409 -23.21 -18.38 16.83
CA GLU A 409 -23.44 -18.76 18.24
C GLU A 409 -22.98 -20.19 18.52
N GLU A 410 -23.28 -21.15 17.63
CA GLU A 410 -22.83 -22.55 17.77
C GLU A 410 -21.32 -22.71 17.82
N ILE A 411 -20.56 -21.84 17.13
CA ILE A 411 -19.08 -21.86 17.13
C ILE A 411 -18.46 -20.79 18.05
N GLU A 412 -19.28 -20.10 18.84
CA GLU A 412 -18.87 -19.02 19.75
C GLU A 412 -18.08 -17.88 19.07
N TYR A 413 -18.33 -17.64 17.77
CA TYR A 413 -17.62 -16.62 17.00
C TYR A 413 -18.25 -15.24 17.17
N LYS A 414 -17.98 -14.65 18.34
CA LYS A 414 -18.57 -13.41 18.85
C LYS A 414 -18.59 -12.23 17.87
N ALA A 415 -17.55 -12.09 17.03
CA ALA A 415 -17.49 -11.02 16.03
C ALA A 415 -18.65 -11.10 15.02
N THR A 416 -18.94 -12.30 14.49
CA THR A 416 -20.07 -12.49 13.57
C THR A 416 -21.40 -12.46 14.30
N VAL A 417 -21.48 -12.95 15.54
CA VAL A 417 -22.70 -12.85 16.37
C VAL A 417 -23.12 -11.39 16.52
N SER A 418 -22.20 -10.51 16.94
CA SER A 418 -22.48 -9.08 17.08
C SER A 418 -22.89 -8.44 15.75
N ALA A 419 -22.18 -8.74 14.66
CA ALA A 419 -22.52 -8.23 13.34
C ALA A 419 -23.92 -8.66 12.88
N ALA A 420 -24.28 -9.94 13.04
CA ALA A 420 -25.58 -10.47 12.66
C ALA A 420 -26.72 -9.85 13.49
N LEU A 421 -26.54 -9.72 14.82
CA LEU A 421 -27.49 -9.03 15.70
C LEU A 421 -27.71 -7.58 15.25
N SER A 422 -26.63 -6.85 14.97
CA SER A 422 -26.71 -5.49 14.44
C SER A 422 -27.51 -5.42 13.13
N TYR A 423 -27.27 -6.31 12.17
CA TYR A 423 -28.03 -6.29 10.92
C TYR A 423 -29.50 -6.68 11.11
N ILE A 424 -29.80 -7.62 11.99
CA ILE A 424 -31.19 -7.94 12.37
C ILE A 424 -31.87 -6.71 12.99
N GLY A 425 -31.18 -6.00 13.89
CA GLY A 425 -31.66 -4.74 14.46
C GLY A 425 -31.99 -3.70 13.39
N LEU A 426 -31.13 -3.53 12.39
CA LEU A 426 -31.36 -2.62 11.25
C LEU A 426 -32.59 -3.03 10.41
N ILE A 427 -32.86 -4.34 10.26
CA ILE A 427 -34.08 -4.81 9.57
C ILE A 427 -35.34 -4.44 10.37
N TYR A 428 -35.34 -4.63 11.69
CA TYR A 428 -36.48 -4.27 12.53
C TYR A 428 -36.70 -2.75 12.59
N GLU A 429 -35.62 -1.98 12.64
CA GLU A 429 -35.69 -0.53 12.52
C GLU A 429 -36.32 -0.10 11.20
N SER A 430 -35.91 -0.70 10.09
CA SER A 430 -36.48 -0.42 8.76
C SER A 430 -37.97 -0.77 8.66
N ARG A 431 -38.44 -1.70 9.50
CA ARG A 431 -39.86 -2.08 9.62
C ARG A 431 -40.63 -1.24 10.65
N GLY A 432 -39.97 -0.31 11.36
CA GLY A 432 -40.55 0.52 12.41
C GLY A 432 -40.71 -0.16 13.77
N ASP A 433 -40.24 -1.40 13.94
CA ASP A 433 -40.25 -2.10 15.23
C ASP A 433 -39.01 -1.68 16.06
N LEU A 434 -39.09 -0.47 16.62
CA LEU A 434 -37.99 0.15 17.36
C LEU A 434 -37.62 -0.65 18.63
N ASP A 435 -38.58 -1.35 19.24
CA ASP A 435 -38.39 -2.18 20.43
C ASP A 435 -37.52 -3.40 20.15
N LYS A 436 -37.83 -4.14 19.08
CA LYS A 436 -36.95 -5.23 18.66
C LYS A 436 -35.60 -4.73 18.19
N ALA A 437 -35.57 -3.63 17.42
CA ALA A 437 -34.32 -3.06 16.95
C ALA A 437 -33.37 -2.74 18.12
N LEU A 438 -33.88 -2.04 19.15
CA LEU A 438 -33.10 -1.73 20.35
C LEU A 438 -32.60 -2.99 21.05
N ALA A 439 -33.46 -3.98 21.27
CA ALA A 439 -33.08 -5.22 21.96
C ALA A 439 -31.94 -5.97 21.25
N TYR A 440 -31.95 -6.00 19.91
CA TYR A 440 -30.87 -6.59 19.13
C TYR A 440 -29.57 -5.76 19.19
N PHE A 441 -29.67 -4.42 19.14
CA PHE A 441 -28.50 -3.57 19.27
C PHE A 441 -27.87 -3.65 20.67
N GLU A 442 -28.66 -3.72 21.74
CA GLU A 442 -28.15 -3.88 23.12
C GLU A 442 -27.43 -5.22 23.32
N GLN A 443 -27.95 -6.31 22.73
CA GLN A 443 -27.26 -7.60 22.70
C GLN A 443 -25.92 -7.51 21.92
N SER A 444 -25.94 -6.86 20.76
CA SER A 444 -24.74 -6.62 19.96
C SER A 444 -23.70 -5.78 20.72
N LEU A 445 -24.12 -4.75 21.45
CA LEU A 445 -23.26 -3.88 22.25
C LEU A 445 -22.53 -4.69 23.31
N LYS A 446 -23.26 -5.48 24.09
CA LYS A 446 -22.69 -6.33 25.14
C LYS A 446 -21.61 -7.27 24.60
N ILE A 447 -21.88 -7.95 23.48
CA ILE A 447 -20.91 -8.87 22.86
C ILE A 447 -19.68 -8.11 22.37
N THR A 448 -19.88 -6.92 21.82
CA THR A 448 -18.78 -6.11 21.31
C THR A 448 -17.89 -5.54 22.41
N GLU A 449 -18.46 -5.16 23.55
CA GLU A 449 -17.72 -4.79 24.76
C GLU A 449 -16.89 -5.98 25.27
N GLU A 450 -17.45 -7.20 25.27
CA GLU A 450 -16.74 -8.42 25.68
C GLU A 450 -15.53 -8.77 24.80
N ILE A 451 -15.55 -8.43 23.51
CA ILE A 451 -14.41 -8.67 22.60
C ILE A 451 -13.53 -7.42 22.39
N GLU A 452 -13.81 -6.34 23.12
CA GLU A 452 -13.09 -5.07 23.06
C GLU A 452 -12.97 -4.47 21.64
N ASN A 453 -13.94 -4.76 20.76
CA ASN A 453 -13.90 -4.26 19.38
C ASN A 453 -14.52 -2.86 19.29
N LYS A 454 -13.72 -1.85 19.63
CA LYS A 454 -14.11 -0.44 19.64
C LYS A 454 -14.74 0.07 18.33
N ALA A 455 -14.33 -0.45 17.17
CA ALA A 455 -14.89 -0.03 15.90
C ALA A 455 -16.33 -0.53 15.68
N ILE A 456 -16.66 -1.73 16.18
CA ILE A 456 -18.04 -2.22 16.16
C ILE A 456 -18.83 -1.53 17.28
N GLU A 457 -18.22 -1.29 18.44
CA GLU A 457 -18.87 -0.74 19.64
C GLU A 457 -19.49 0.61 19.33
N GLU A 458 -18.66 1.49 18.75
CA GLU A 458 -19.04 2.80 18.26
C GLU A 458 -20.26 2.76 17.35
N ARG A 459 -20.26 1.86 16.35
CA ARG A 459 -21.33 1.77 15.37
C ARG A 459 -22.65 1.34 16.01
N VAL A 460 -22.58 0.40 16.94
CA VAL A 460 -23.76 -0.08 17.68
C VAL A 460 -24.32 1.04 18.56
N LEU A 461 -23.45 1.80 19.25
CA LEU A 461 -23.87 2.97 20.04
C LEU A 461 -24.59 4.01 19.18
N VAL A 462 -24.11 4.26 17.95
CA VAL A 462 -24.80 5.15 16.98
C VAL A 462 -26.19 4.61 16.62
N TYR A 463 -26.33 3.31 16.40
CA TYR A 463 -27.64 2.71 16.12
C TYR A 463 -28.59 2.84 17.31
N ILE A 464 -28.12 2.58 18.53
CA ILE A 464 -28.93 2.75 19.74
C ILE A 464 -29.34 4.22 19.93
N GLY A 465 -28.41 5.16 19.78
CA GLY A 465 -28.68 6.60 19.87
C GLY A 465 -29.72 7.04 18.83
N ARG A 466 -29.65 6.50 17.61
CA ARG A 466 -30.66 6.75 16.56
C ARG A 466 -32.03 6.21 16.94
N ILE A 467 -32.12 5.02 17.52
CA ILE A 467 -33.40 4.46 17.99
C ILE A 467 -34.02 5.34 19.09
N TYR A 468 -33.24 5.76 20.09
CA TYR A 468 -33.74 6.67 21.13
C TYR A 468 -34.20 8.01 20.57
N LYS A 469 -33.48 8.57 19.59
CA LYS A 469 -33.91 9.77 18.87
C LYS A 469 -35.26 9.57 18.18
N LEU A 470 -35.46 8.45 17.46
CA LEU A 470 -36.73 8.13 16.79
C LEU A 470 -37.89 7.98 17.77
N ARG A 471 -37.62 7.57 19.01
CA ARG A 471 -38.62 7.52 20.10
C ARG A 471 -38.86 8.87 20.79
N GLY A 472 -38.08 9.90 20.46
CA GLY A 472 -38.14 11.22 21.12
C GLY A 472 -37.38 11.31 22.44
N ASP A 473 -36.68 10.26 22.89
CA ASP A 473 -35.82 10.30 24.08
C ASP A 473 -34.46 10.92 23.71
N LEU A 474 -34.46 12.25 23.58
CA LEU A 474 -33.30 13.01 23.15
C LEU A 474 -32.13 12.95 24.16
N ASP A 475 -32.40 12.71 25.45
CA ASP A 475 -31.38 12.60 26.50
C ASP A 475 -30.58 11.31 26.38
N LYS A 476 -31.26 10.16 26.22
CA LYS A 476 -30.54 8.92 25.95
C LYS A 476 -29.83 8.96 24.62
N ALA A 477 -30.48 9.49 23.57
CA ALA A 477 -29.84 9.62 22.26
C ALA A 477 -28.52 10.39 22.34
N LEU A 478 -28.52 11.53 23.04
CA LEU A 478 -27.31 12.33 23.27
C LEU A 478 -26.23 11.54 24.01
N ALA A 479 -26.58 10.87 25.11
CA ALA A 479 -25.63 10.09 25.91
C ALA A 479 -24.94 8.99 25.08
N TYR A 480 -25.68 8.28 24.23
CA TYR A 480 -25.11 7.26 23.34
C TYR A 480 -24.21 7.85 22.25
N PHE A 481 -24.60 8.99 21.65
CA PHE A 481 -23.73 9.67 20.68
C PHE A 481 -22.47 10.25 21.31
N GLU A 482 -22.52 10.74 22.56
CA GLU A 482 -21.33 11.20 23.29
C GLU A 482 -20.37 10.04 23.61
N GLN A 483 -20.90 8.87 23.97
CA GLN A 483 -20.08 7.66 24.14
C GLN A 483 -19.42 7.25 22.81
N SER A 484 -20.18 7.21 21.71
CA SER A 484 -19.64 6.95 20.38
C SER A 484 -18.57 7.99 19.99
N LEU A 485 -18.78 9.28 20.29
CA LEU A 485 -17.82 10.37 20.02
C LEU A 485 -16.48 10.12 20.73
N LYS A 486 -16.51 9.68 22.00
CA LYS A 486 -15.30 9.33 22.73
C LYS A 486 -14.55 8.17 22.07
N ILE A 487 -15.27 7.17 21.57
CA ILE A 487 -14.65 6.00 20.92
C ILE A 487 -14.06 6.38 19.56
N VAL A 488 -14.76 7.14 18.72
CA VAL A 488 -14.20 7.60 17.42
C VAL A 488 -12.95 8.46 17.60
N GLU A 489 -12.86 9.24 18.68
CA GLU A 489 -11.65 9.97 19.05
C GLU A 489 -10.51 9.02 19.48
N GLU A 490 -10.82 8.02 20.29
CA GLU A 490 -9.86 6.99 20.75
C GLU A 490 -9.27 6.21 19.55
N ILE A 491 -10.13 5.69 18.68
CA ILE A 491 -9.70 4.93 17.50
C ILE A 491 -9.23 5.82 16.35
N GLY A 492 -9.40 7.15 16.44
CA GLY A 492 -9.02 8.09 15.39
C GLY A 492 -9.86 7.98 14.11
N ASP A 493 -11.11 7.53 14.19
CA ASP A 493 -12.03 7.54 13.04
C ASP A 493 -12.66 8.92 12.85
N LYS A 494 -11.95 9.78 12.11
CA LYS A 494 -12.48 11.09 11.74
C LYS A 494 -13.77 11.02 10.91
N LEU A 495 -14.06 9.93 10.17
CA LEU A 495 -15.30 9.86 9.38
C LEU A 495 -16.49 9.64 10.29
N GLY A 496 -16.37 8.65 11.19
CA GLY A 496 -17.30 8.42 12.28
C GLY A 496 -17.49 9.69 13.11
N GLY A 497 -16.39 10.31 13.58
CA GLY A 497 -16.43 11.55 14.37
C GLY A 497 -17.24 12.67 13.74
N GLY A 498 -17.02 12.97 12.45
CA GLY A 498 -17.83 13.98 11.75
C GLY A 498 -19.32 13.62 11.69
N THR A 499 -19.65 12.33 11.52
CA THR A 499 -21.03 11.83 11.46
C THR A 499 -21.73 11.87 12.82
N VAL A 500 -21.00 11.52 13.88
CA VAL A 500 -21.48 11.53 15.26
C VAL A 500 -21.73 12.96 15.73
N LEU A 501 -20.80 13.89 15.44
CA LEU A 501 -20.98 15.32 15.72
C LEU A 501 -22.22 15.88 15.02
N ALA A 502 -22.48 15.52 13.77
CA ALA A 502 -23.71 15.93 13.08
C ALA A 502 -24.97 15.33 13.73
N SER A 503 -24.91 14.09 14.21
CA SER A 503 -26.00 13.46 14.97
C SER A 503 -26.28 14.21 16.27
N ILE A 504 -25.23 14.58 17.03
CA ILE A 504 -25.33 15.41 18.24
C ILE A 504 -25.91 16.80 17.93
N GLY A 505 -25.44 17.45 16.87
CA GLY A 505 -25.98 18.74 16.41
C GLY A 505 -27.49 18.66 16.13
N THR A 506 -27.94 17.56 15.53
CA THR A 506 -29.37 17.32 15.27
C THR A 506 -30.17 17.14 16.57
N ILE A 507 -29.59 16.52 17.60
CA ILE A 507 -30.24 16.42 18.91
C ILE A 507 -30.41 17.81 19.54
N TYR A 508 -29.38 18.67 19.52
CA TYR A 508 -29.48 20.03 20.04
C TYR A 508 -30.45 20.90 19.24
N GLN A 509 -30.51 20.72 17.92
CA GLN A 509 -31.53 21.38 17.09
C GLN A 509 -32.95 20.98 17.52
N SER A 510 -33.21 19.68 17.72
CA SER A 510 -34.52 19.21 18.19
C SER A 510 -34.89 19.71 19.59
N ARG A 511 -33.89 20.09 20.42
CA ARG A 511 -34.10 20.73 21.73
C ARG A 511 -34.28 22.26 21.64
N GLY A 512 -34.06 22.87 20.49
CA GLY A 512 -34.07 24.32 20.30
C GLY A 512 -32.78 25.04 20.73
N ASP A 513 -31.72 24.31 21.11
CA ASP A 513 -30.40 24.89 21.41
C ASP A 513 -29.63 25.10 20.11
N LEU A 514 -30.02 26.14 19.37
CA LEU A 514 -29.47 26.44 18.04
C LEU A 514 -27.98 26.80 18.09
N ASP A 515 -27.49 27.36 19.20
CA ASP A 515 -26.06 27.69 19.36
C ASP A 515 -25.20 26.44 19.45
N LYS A 516 -25.58 25.46 20.26
CA LYS A 516 -24.87 24.18 20.31
C LYS A 516 -25.01 23.41 19.01
N ALA A 517 -26.21 23.38 18.42
CA ALA A 517 -26.42 22.71 17.13
C ALA A 517 -25.45 23.25 16.06
N LEU A 518 -25.35 24.58 15.94
CA LEU A 518 -24.42 25.23 15.02
C LEU A 518 -22.97 24.83 15.30
N ALA A 519 -22.53 24.91 16.56
CA ALA A 519 -21.16 24.55 16.94
C ALA A 519 -20.79 23.10 16.59
N TYR A 520 -21.70 22.16 16.79
CA TYR A 520 -21.47 20.75 16.42
C TYR A 520 -21.45 20.54 14.90
N TYR A 521 -22.32 21.21 14.14
CA TYR A 521 -22.26 21.15 12.68
C TYR A 521 -21.01 21.81 12.10
N GLU A 522 -20.51 22.90 12.70
CA GLU A 522 -19.23 23.52 12.32
C GLU A 522 -18.04 22.59 12.60
N GLN A 523 -18.03 21.89 13.73
CA GLN A 523 -17.02 20.86 14.00
C GLN A 523 -17.11 19.69 13.00
N SER A 524 -18.33 19.24 12.68
CA SER A 524 -18.56 18.23 11.64
C SER A 524 -18.06 18.69 10.27
N LEU A 525 -18.34 19.94 9.88
CA LEU A 525 -17.84 20.55 8.65
C LEU A 525 -16.32 20.62 8.63
N LYS A 526 -15.70 21.10 9.70
CA LYS A 526 -14.23 21.17 9.82
C LYS A 526 -13.61 19.78 9.62
N ILE A 527 -14.15 18.76 10.29
CA ILE A 527 -13.70 17.39 10.08
C ILE A 527 -13.94 16.94 8.64
N ALA A 528 -15.09 17.26 8.04
CA ALA A 528 -15.41 16.95 6.65
C ALA A 528 -14.45 17.59 5.64
N GLU A 529 -14.01 18.81 5.90
CA GLU A 529 -13.01 19.52 5.10
C GLU A 529 -11.61 18.92 5.30
N GLU A 530 -11.20 18.70 6.56
CA GLU A 530 -9.91 18.07 6.91
C GLU A 530 -9.72 16.72 6.23
N ILE A 531 -10.80 15.96 6.07
CA ILE A 531 -10.80 14.63 5.48
C ILE A 531 -11.23 14.63 4.01
N SER A 532 -11.48 15.81 3.42
CA SER A 532 -12.00 15.99 2.06
C SER A 532 -13.28 15.18 1.76
N ASN A 533 -14.12 14.93 2.76
CA ASN A 533 -15.44 14.32 2.58
C ASN A 533 -16.40 15.38 2.03
N VAL A 534 -16.44 15.50 0.70
CA VAL A 534 -17.33 16.44 -0.02
C VAL A 534 -18.79 16.26 0.31
N ALA A 535 -19.27 15.02 0.37
CA ALA A 535 -20.66 14.75 0.71
C ALA A 535 -20.95 15.21 2.14
N GLY A 536 -20.11 14.83 3.10
CA GLY A 536 -20.23 15.28 4.49
C GLY A 536 -20.14 16.80 4.65
N SER A 537 -19.29 17.46 3.87
CA SER A 537 -19.17 18.93 3.88
C SER A 537 -20.47 19.56 3.36
N SER A 538 -21.05 18.99 2.31
CA SER A 538 -22.33 19.43 1.76
C SER A 538 -23.48 19.26 2.76
N TYR A 539 -23.58 18.11 3.44
CA TYR A 539 -24.59 17.89 4.48
C TYR A 539 -24.39 18.81 5.70
N ALA A 540 -23.14 19.02 6.14
CA ALA A 540 -22.86 19.91 7.26
C ALA A 540 -23.21 21.38 6.92
N LEU A 541 -22.85 21.84 5.72
CA LEU A 541 -23.23 23.18 5.23
C LEU A 541 -24.74 23.34 5.06
N LEU A 542 -25.44 22.28 4.62
CA LEU A 542 -26.89 22.27 4.54
C LEU A 542 -27.52 22.52 5.92
N ASN A 543 -27.09 21.73 6.92
CA ASN A 543 -27.57 21.85 8.29
C ASN A 543 -27.20 23.20 8.93
N ILE A 544 -25.98 23.70 8.69
CA ILE A 544 -25.55 25.04 9.13
C ILE A 544 -26.46 26.12 8.54
N GLY A 545 -26.79 26.03 7.24
CA GLY A 545 -27.70 26.98 6.59
C GLY A 545 -29.09 26.98 7.23
N THR A 546 -29.62 25.79 7.54
CA THR A 546 -30.91 25.63 8.24
C THR A 546 -30.87 26.27 9.63
N ILE A 547 -29.85 25.99 10.44
CA ILE A 547 -29.70 26.59 11.77
C ILE A 547 -29.55 28.12 11.69
N LEU A 548 -28.81 28.63 10.70
CA LEU A 548 -28.63 30.07 10.50
C LEU A 548 -29.94 30.75 10.09
N LEU A 549 -30.79 30.08 9.30
CA LEU A 549 -32.12 30.58 8.98
C LEU A 549 -32.98 30.64 10.25
N ASP A 550 -33.00 29.57 11.07
CA ASP A 550 -33.75 29.51 12.33
C ASP A 550 -33.31 30.61 13.32
N LYS A 551 -32.04 31.04 13.24
CA LYS A 551 -31.48 32.18 13.99
C LYS A 551 -31.70 33.54 13.32
N ASN A 552 -32.55 33.65 12.30
CA ASN A 552 -32.83 34.86 11.50
C ASN A 552 -31.61 35.46 10.78
N ASN A 553 -30.57 34.67 10.49
CA ASN A 553 -29.40 35.09 9.72
C ASN A 553 -29.50 34.66 8.25
N GLN A 554 -30.45 35.27 7.53
CA GLN A 554 -30.78 34.90 6.14
C GLN A 554 -29.57 34.99 5.19
N GLN A 555 -28.71 35.99 5.36
CA GLN A 555 -27.55 36.19 4.50
C GLN A 555 -26.56 35.03 4.62
N LYS A 556 -26.16 34.66 5.85
CA LYS A 556 -25.22 33.55 6.07
C LYS A 556 -25.86 32.19 5.75
N ALA A 557 -27.17 32.04 5.98
CA ALA A 557 -27.90 30.83 5.61
C ALA A 557 -27.81 30.58 4.08
N LYS A 558 -28.10 31.62 3.29
CA LYS A 558 -27.99 31.56 1.82
C LYS A 558 -26.58 31.24 1.36
N GLU A 559 -25.55 31.84 1.97
CA GLU A 559 -24.15 31.54 1.65
C GLU A 559 -23.80 30.07 1.92
N ALA A 560 -24.25 29.51 3.05
CA ALA A 560 -24.01 28.10 3.39
C ALA A 560 -24.72 27.15 2.41
N TRP A 561 -25.99 27.42 2.09
CA TRP A 561 -26.75 26.61 1.13
C TRP A 561 -26.21 26.69 -0.30
N VAL A 562 -25.76 27.86 -0.76
CA VAL A 562 -25.11 27.98 -2.08
C VAL A 562 -23.84 27.14 -2.13
N LYS A 563 -23.02 27.14 -1.06
CA LYS A 563 -21.84 26.27 -1.00
C LYS A 563 -22.22 24.79 -1.00
N ALA A 564 -23.23 24.39 -0.23
CA ALA A 564 -23.76 23.03 -0.23
C ALA A 564 -24.24 22.62 -1.64
N TYR A 565 -25.05 23.46 -2.30
CA TYR A 565 -25.55 23.23 -3.65
C TYR A 565 -24.42 23.03 -4.67
N LEU A 566 -23.42 23.91 -4.68
CA LEU A 566 -22.29 23.81 -5.61
C LEU A 566 -21.51 22.49 -5.41
N ILE A 567 -21.34 22.06 -4.16
CA ILE A 567 -20.70 20.77 -3.85
C ILE A 567 -21.58 19.62 -4.33
N ALA A 568 -22.86 19.61 -3.95
CA ALA A 568 -23.83 18.57 -4.31
C ALA A 568 -23.95 18.39 -5.83
N LYS A 569 -24.03 19.50 -6.57
CA LYS A 569 -24.07 19.52 -8.04
C LYS A 569 -22.82 18.92 -8.67
N LYS A 570 -21.66 19.17 -8.09
CA LYS A 570 -20.38 18.61 -8.58
C LYS A 570 -20.28 17.10 -8.40
N ILE A 571 -20.97 16.55 -7.40
CA ILE A 571 -20.89 15.11 -7.06
C ILE A 571 -22.17 14.34 -7.36
N ASP A 572 -23.15 14.98 -8.00
CA ASP A 572 -24.47 14.43 -8.32
C ASP A 572 -25.19 13.86 -7.09
N LEU A 573 -25.24 14.65 -6.02
CA LEU A 573 -25.91 14.27 -4.77
C LEU A 573 -27.37 14.73 -4.80
N SER A 574 -28.22 13.94 -5.43
CA SER A 574 -29.63 14.25 -5.70
C SER A 574 -30.40 14.68 -4.46
N GLU A 575 -30.21 14.02 -3.32
CA GLU A 575 -30.94 14.34 -2.08
C GLU A 575 -30.79 15.80 -1.64
N ILE A 576 -29.57 16.35 -1.70
CA ILE A 576 -29.33 17.75 -1.32
C ILE A 576 -29.82 18.71 -2.40
N LEU A 577 -29.70 18.32 -3.68
CA LEU A 577 -30.20 19.13 -4.80
C LEU A 577 -31.72 19.26 -4.70
N ASP A 578 -32.43 18.15 -4.52
CA ASP A 578 -33.88 18.10 -4.37
C ASP A 578 -34.33 18.91 -3.15
N TYR A 579 -33.59 18.86 -2.02
CA TYR A 579 -33.93 19.64 -0.84
C TYR A 579 -33.74 21.16 -1.04
N LEU A 580 -32.72 21.58 -1.80
CA LEU A 580 -32.38 23.00 -1.99
C LEU A 580 -33.10 23.65 -3.18
N GLU A 581 -33.59 22.86 -4.13
CA GLU A 581 -34.32 23.32 -5.30
C GLU A 581 -35.85 23.41 -5.07
N ASN A 582 -36.35 22.75 -4.02
CA ASN A 582 -37.73 22.87 -3.52
C ASN A 582 -37.81 23.88 -2.37
#